data_AF-A0A5C9EXY1-F1
#
_entry.id   AF-A0A5C9EXY1-F1
#
_cell.length_a   1.000
_cell.length_b   1.000
_cell.length_c   1.000
_cell.angle_alpha   90.00
_cell.angle_beta   90.00
_cell.angle_gamma   90.00
#
_symmetry.space_group_name_H-M   'P 1'
#
loop_
_entity.id
_entity.type
_entity.pdbx_description
1 polymer ?
#
loop_
_entity_poly.entity_id
_entity_poly.type
_entity_poly.pdbx_seq_one_letter_code
_entity_poly.pdbx_strand_id
1 'polypeptide(L)' 'MGEDYDYLFKCIVVGDGGVGKTALTLRFSKGFFTEDYKMTIGVE' A
#
# COMPACT_ATOMS: atom_id res chain seq x y z
N MET A 1 -13.99 -21.99 -6.52
CA MET A 1 -14.40 -20.67 -7.03
C MET A 1 -13.12 -19.90 -7.28
N GLY A 2 -12.63 -19.93 -8.52
CA GLY A 2 -11.49 -19.11 -8.91
C GLY A 2 -11.94 -17.65 -8.97
N GLU A 3 -11.07 -16.72 -8.61
CA GLU A 3 -11.40 -15.30 -8.64
C GLU A 3 -11.65 -14.85 -10.08
N ASP A 4 -12.82 -14.24 -10.33
CA ASP A 4 -13.20 -13.69 -11.64
C ASP A 4 -12.53 -12.32 -11.84
N TYR A 5 -11.33 -12.32 -12.39
CA TYR A 5 -10.70 -11.12 -12.95
C TYR A 5 -10.07 -11.46 -14.32
N ASP A 6 -10.20 -10.53 -15.28
CA ASP A 6 -9.58 -10.67 -16.61
C ASP A 6 -8.07 -10.47 -16.56
N TYR A 7 -7.58 -9.64 -15.62
CA TYR A 7 -6.17 -9.26 -15.50
C TYR A 7 -5.76 -9.13 -14.03
N LEU A 8 -4.54 -9.56 -13.73
CA LEU A 8 -3.89 -9.39 -12.42
C LEU A 8 -2.58 -8.61 -12.59
N PHE A 9 -2.41 -7.56 -11.78
CA PHE A 9 -1.22 -6.72 -11.80
C PHE A 9 -0.49 -6.77 -10.47
N LYS A 10 0.82 -6.97 -10.52
CA LYS A 10 1.72 -6.80 -9.37
C LYS A 10 2.36 -5.42 -9.42
N CYS A 11 2.07 -4.59 -8.41
CA CYS A 11 2.59 -3.22 -8.32
C CYS A 11 3.62 -3.10 -7.18
N ILE A 12 4.63 -2.25 -7.37
CA ILE A 12 5.64 -1.93 -6.35
C ILE A 12 5.71 -0.42 -6.20
N VAL A 13 5.69 0.07 -4.96
CA VAL A 13 5.83 1.49 -4.62
C VAL A 13 7.19 1.69 -3.94
N VAL A 14 8.05 2.52 -4.53
CA VAL A 14 9.42 2.78 -4.07
C VAL A 14 9.66 4.26 -3.77
N GLY A 15 10.70 4.57 -3.00
CA GLY A 15 11.05 5.92 -2.55
C GLY A 15 11.63 5.91 -1.14
N ASP A 16 12.15 7.04 -0.68
CA ASP A 16 12.87 7.17 0.60
C ASP A 16 11.99 6.88 1.84
N GLY A 17 12.63 6.66 2.98
CA GLY A 17 11.93 6.51 4.26
C GLY A 17 11.08 7.75 4.57
N GLY A 18 9.85 7.56 5.06
CA GLY A 18 8.99 8.67 5.47
C GLY A 18 8.22 9.40 4.36
N VAL A 19 8.44 9.11 3.07
CA VAL A 19 7.75 9.80 1.96
C VAL A 19 6.26 9.41 1.77
N GLY A 20 5.69 8.62 2.68
CA GLY A 20 4.25 8.32 2.68
C GLY A 20 3.80 7.16 1.79
N LYS A 21 4.70 6.30 1.29
CA LYS A 21 4.36 5.12 0.46
C LYS A 21 3.24 4.25 1.05
N THR A 22 3.36 3.92 2.33
CA THR A 22 2.36 3.11 3.06
C THR A 22 1.04 3.87 3.23
N ALA A 23 1.10 5.17 3.48
CA ALA A 23 -0.09 6.01 3.59
C ALA A 23 -0.87 6.06 2.26
N LEU A 24 -0.15 6.16 1.13
CA LEU A 24 -0.74 6.10 -0.22
C LEU A 24 -1.45 4.76 -0.45
N THR A 25 -0.78 3.63 -0.20
CA THR A 25 -1.36 2.30 -0.40
C THR A 25 -2.57 2.04 0.50
N LEU A 26 -2.50 2.45 1.77
CA LEU A 26 -3.63 2.32 2.70
C LEU A 26 -4.81 3.21 2.27
N ARG A 27 -4.56 4.44 1.83
CA ARG A 27 -5.61 5.33 1.35
C ARG A 27 -6.28 4.77 0.09
N PHE A 28 -5.50 4.23 -0.84
CA PHE A 28 -6.02 3.64 -2.07
C PHE A 28 -6.85 2.37 -1.81
N SER A 29 -6.36 1.46 -0.98
CA SER A 29 -6.99 0.15 -0.74
C SER A 29 -8.11 0.16 0.31
N LYS A 30 -8.02 1.04 1.32
CA LYS A 30 -8.94 1.07 2.47
C LYS A 30 -9.71 2.37 2.63
N GLY A 31 -9.40 3.41 1.86
CA GLY A 31 -10.17 4.66 1.83
C GLY A 31 -10.00 5.57 3.05
N PHE A 32 -9.02 5.34 3.94
CA PHE A 32 -8.74 6.20 5.08
C PHE A 32 -7.27 6.67 5.12
N PHE A 33 -7.02 7.76 5.86
CA PHE A 33 -5.69 8.30 6.10
C PHE A 33 -5.45 8.36 7.62
N THR A 34 -4.22 8.13 8.05
CA THR A 34 -3.81 8.23 9.46
C THR A 34 -2.66 9.21 9.58
N GLU A 35 -2.83 10.23 10.41
CA GLU A 35 -1.82 11.27 10.66
C GLU A 35 -0.68 10.77 11.55
N ASP A 36 -0.96 9.84 12.47
CA ASP A 36 0.04 9.16 13.29
C ASP A 36 0.79 8.10 12.48
N TYR A 37 1.68 8.57 11.62
CA TYR A 37 2.51 7.73 10.78
C TYR A 37 3.70 7.14 11.57
N LYS A 38 3.67 5.82 11.81
CA LYS A 38 4.87 5.06 12.16
C LYS A 38 5.55 4.57 10.89
N MET A 39 6.87 4.74 10.80
CA MET A 39 7.67 4.17 9.71
C MET A 39 7.37 2.68 9.57
N THR A 40 7.18 2.23 8.34
CA THR A 40 6.99 0.80 8.06
C THR A 40 8.30 0.09 8.32
N ILE A 41 8.36 -0.66 9.41
CA ILE A 41 9.37 -1.68 9.64
C ILE A 41 9.00 -2.85 8.71
N GLY A 42 10.00 -3.46 8.08
CA GLY A 42 9.86 -4.36 6.94
C GLY A 42 8.69 -5.36 6.96
N VAL A 43 8.31 -5.79 5.77
CA VAL A 43 7.35 -6.89 5.56
C VAL A 43 8.16 -8.19 5.63
N GLU A 44 7.79 -9.15 6.50
CA GLU A 44 8.23 -10.54 6.34
C GLU A 44 7.70 -11.15 5.04
#